data_AF-A0A6V7JSM9-F1
#
_entry.id   AF-A0A6V7JSM9-F1
#
_cell.length_a   1.000
_cell.length_b   1.000
_cell.length_c   1.000
_cell.angle_alpha   90.00
_cell.angle_beta   90.00
_cell.angle_gamma   90.00
#
_symmetry.space_group_name_H-M   'P 1'
#
loop_
_entity.id
_entity.type
_entity.pdbx_description
1 polymer ?
#
loop_
_entity_poly.entity_id
_entity_poly.type
_entity_poly.pdbx_seq_one_letter_code
_entity_poly.pdbx_strand_id
1 'polypeptide(L)' 'IISVKAKSFADREIRYTLKAQSQGAAGTFNIGPTSGIVKLAKELDFEDVRQPHVYTLVVTATEDSGGFSTSVE' A
#
# COMPACT_ATOMS: atom_id res chain seq x y z
N ILE A 1 -11.82 -6.90 -5.01
CA ILE A 1 -11.16 -5.58 -4.86
C ILE A 1 -10.82 -5.42 -3.38
N ILE A 2 -9.57 -5.11 -3.04
CA ILE A 2 -9.14 -4.91 -1.64
C ILE A 2 -9.16 -3.39 -1.37
N SER A 3 -9.70 -2.98 -0.23
CA SER A 3 -9.71 -1.58 0.21
C SER A 3 -9.07 -1.45 1.59
N VAL A 4 -8.12 -0.55 1.72
CA VAL A 4 -7.51 -0.15 3.00
C VAL A 4 -8.04 1.22 3.39
N LYS A 5 -8.42 1.41 4.66
CA LYS A 5 -8.90 2.69 5.16
C LYS A 5 -8.27 2.99 6.51
N ALA A 6 -7.71 4.19 6.61
CA ALA A 6 -7.28 4.80 7.85
C ALA A 6 -8.22 5.97 8.18
N LYS A 7 -8.30 6.32 9.46
CA LYS A 7 -9.10 7.44 9.96
C LYS A 7 -8.14 8.52 10.48
N SER A 8 -8.31 9.74 9.99
CA SER A 8 -7.71 10.91 10.61
C SER A 8 -8.58 11.34 11.78
N PHE A 9 -7.97 11.67 12.91
CA PHE A 9 -8.68 12.26 14.05
C PHE A 9 -8.65 13.79 14.04
N ALA A 10 -7.85 14.38 13.14
CA ALA A 10 -7.76 15.82 12.90
C ALA A 10 -8.38 16.21 11.55
N ASP A 11 -9.16 15.31 10.94
CA ASP A 11 -9.80 15.46 9.62
C ASP A 11 -8.82 15.87 8.49
N ARG A 12 -7.57 15.41 8.57
CA ARG A 12 -6.49 15.70 7.62
C ARG A 12 -6.46 14.70 6.47
N GLU A 13 -5.83 15.09 5.36
CA GLU A 13 -5.64 14.21 4.22
C GLU A 13 -4.74 13.03 4.59
N ILE A 14 -5.19 11.82 4.22
CA ILE A 14 -4.40 10.60 4.33
C ILE A 14 -3.98 10.18 2.93
N ARG A 15 -2.67 9.99 2.74
CA ARG A 15 -2.10 9.37 1.53
C ARG A 15 -1.70 7.94 1.80
N TYR A 16 -2.07 7.05 0.88
CA TYR A 16 -1.70 5.65 0.90
C TYR A 16 -0.56 5.37 -0.07
N THR A 17 0.40 4.56 0.38
CA THR A 17 1.45 3.99 -0.47
C THR A 17 1.50 2.48 -0.27
N LEU A 18 2.04 1.76 -1.25
CA LEU A 18 2.14 0.30 -1.23
C LEU A 18 3.55 -0.11 -1.61
N LYS A 19 4.11 -1.04 -0.83
CA LYS A 19 5.39 -1.68 -1.10
C LYS A 19 5.20 -3.19 -1.15
N ALA A 20 5.63 -3.82 -2.22
CA ALA A 20 5.73 -5.27 -2.29
C ALA A 20 7.01 -5.74 -1.58
N GLN A 21 6.90 -6.80 -0.78
CA GLN A 21 8.04 -7.41 -0.08
C GLN A 21 8.55 -8.66 -0.78
N SER A 22 7.68 -9.40 -1.48
CA SER A 22 8.09 -10.58 -2.25
C SER A 22 8.97 -10.17 -3.45
N GLN A 23 10.04 -10.92 -3.72
CA GLN A 23 10.80 -10.76 -4.96
C GLN A 23 9.88 -10.99 -6.18
N GLY A 24 10.07 -10.20 -7.24
CA GLY A 24 9.23 -10.28 -8.45
C GLY A 24 7.82 -9.66 -8.32
N ALA A 25 7.41 -9.19 -7.14
CA ALA A 25 6.08 -8.61 -6.92
C ALA A 25 6.00 -7.10 -7.18
N ALA A 26 7.12 -6.45 -7.49
CA ALA A 26 7.17 -5.03 -7.76
C ALA A 26 6.33 -4.67 -9.00
N GLY A 27 5.37 -3.76 -8.83
CA GLY A 27 4.48 -3.32 -9.89
C GLY A 27 3.42 -4.36 -10.32
N THR A 28 3.22 -5.44 -9.56
CA THR A 28 2.08 -6.35 -9.75
C THR A 28 0.80 -5.77 -9.16
N PHE A 29 0.92 -4.98 -8.08
CA PHE A 29 -0.19 -4.30 -7.42
C PHE A 29 0.06 -2.80 -7.35
N ASN A 30 -1.00 -2.03 -7.53
CA ASN A 30 -1.02 -0.58 -7.30
C ASN A 30 -2.08 -0.24 -6.24
N ILE A 31 -1.87 0.88 -5.55
CA ILE A 31 -2.85 1.44 -4.61
C ILE A 31 -3.27 2.84 -5.06
N GLY A 32 -4.57 3.14 -4.97
CA GLY A 32 -5.07 4.49 -5.14
C GLY A 32 -4.62 5.37 -3.98
N PRO A 33 -3.86 6.47 -4.22
CA PRO A 33 -3.18 7.21 -3.15
C PRO A 33 -4.13 7.92 -2.19
N THR A 34 -5.38 8.21 -2.59
CA THR A 34 -6.41 8.83 -1.72
C THR A 34 -7.52 7.86 -1.35
N SER A 35 -7.79 6.85 -2.18
CA SER A 35 -8.89 5.90 -1.97
C SER A 35 -8.50 4.66 -1.15
N GLY A 36 -7.20 4.35 -1.08
CA GLY A 36 -6.70 3.14 -0.43
C GLY A 36 -7.11 1.84 -1.15
N ILE A 37 -7.61 1.94 -2.39
CA ILE A 37 -8.03 0.77 -3.18
C ILE A 37 -6.81 0.12 -3.81
N VAL A 38 -6.58 -1.16 -3.49
CA VAL A 38 -5.52 -1.98 -4.09
C VAL A 38 -6.09 -2.75 -5.28
N LYS A 39 -5.39 -2.69 -6.42
CA LYS A 39 -5.75 -3.36 -7.67
C LYS A 39 -4.54 -4.06 -8.28
N LEU A 40 -4.82 -5.08 -9.08
CA LEU A 40 -3.84 -5.67 -9.99
C LEU A 40 -3.44 -4.64 -11.05
N ALA A 41 -2.15 -4.53 -11.29
CA ALA A 41 -1.56 -3.73 -12.36
C ALA A 41 -1.09 -4.60 -13.53
N LYS A 42 -0.95 -5.91 -13.30
CA LYS A 42 -0.57 -6.94 -14.26
C LYS A 42 -1.36 -8.21 -13.98
N GLU A 43 -1.42 -9.10 -14.96
CA GLU A 43 -2.02 -10.42 -14.79
C GLU A 43 -1.15 -11.30 -13.89
N LEU A 44 -1.80 -12.21 -13.17
CA LEU A 44 -1.13 -13.22 -12.36
C LEU A 44 -1.15 -14.55 -13.12
N ASP A 45 0.00 -15.21 -13.13
CA ASP A 45 0.14 -16.56 -13.66
C ASP A 45 0.74 -17.42 -12.56
N PHE A 46 -0.04 -18.39 -12.07
CA PHE A 46 0.38 -19.27 -10.98
C PHE A 46 1.43 -20.28 -11.47
N GLU A 47 1.42 -20.62 -12.75
CA GLU A 47 2.35 -21.57 -13.35
C GLU A 47 3.69 -20.90 -13.78
N ASP A 48 3.75 -19.57 -13.88
CA ASP A 48 5.00 -18.83 -14.13
C ASP A 48 5.91 -18.84 -12.90
N VAL A 49 6.93 -19.71 -12.94
CA VAL A 49 7.94 -19.85 -11.87
C VAL A 49 8.72 -18.58 -11.52
N ARG A 50 8.64 -17.53 -12.35
CA ARG A 50 9.26 -16.21 -12.06
C ARG A 50 8.38 -15.35 -11.16
N GLN A 51 7.09 -15.68 -11.03
CA GLN A 51 6.15 -15.01 -10.15
C GLN A 51 6.08 -15.72 -8.81
N PRO A 52 5.94 -14.98 -7.69
CA PRO A 52 5.68 -15.62 -6.42
C PRO A 52 4.22 -16.12 -6.37
N HIS A 53 4.02 -17.32 -5.83
CA HIS A 53 2.67 -17.84 -5.55
C HIS A 53 1.97 -17.07 -4.41
N VAL A 54 2.75 -16.41 -3.55
CA VAL A 54 2.25 -15.62 -2.41
C VAL A 54 2.88 -14.22 -2.43
N TYR A 55 2.01 -13.22 -2.38
CA TYR A 55 2.38 -11.82 -2.41
C TYR A 55 2.23 -11.19 -1.03
N THR A 56 3.34 -10.77 -0.44
CA THR A 56 3.33 -9.99 0.81
C THR A 56 3.42 -8.51 0.48
N LEU A 57 2.40 -7.75 0.91
CA LEU A 57 2.27 -6.32 0.63
C LEU A 57 2.26 -5.54 1.95
N VAL A 58 2.98 -4.43 1.98
CA VAL A 58 2.92 -3.46 3.07
C VAL A 58 2.25 -2.20 2.54
N VAL A 59 1.15 -1.81 3.16
CA VAL A 59 0.45 -0.56 2.87
C VAL A 59 0.73 0.42 4.00
N THR A 60 1.17 1.63 3.63
CA THR A 60 1.41 2.72 4.58
C THR A 60 0.38 3.81 4.35
N ALA A 61 -0.33 4.19 5.41
CA ALA A 61 -1.18 5.36 5.43
C ALA A 61 -0.44 6.49 6.16
N THR A 62 -0.22 7.60 5.48
CA THR A 62 0.46 8.78 6.02
C THR A 62 -0.56 9.91 6.11
N GLU A 63 -0.81 10.38 7.32
CA GLU A 63 -1.51 11.64 7.54
C GLU A 63 -0.50 12.78 7.38
N ASP A 64 -0.80 13.76 6.53
CA ASP A 64 0.04 14.95 6.41
C ASP A 64 -0.13 15.80 7.67
N SER A 65 0.73 15.58 8.66
CA SER A 65 0.71 16.28 9.95
C SER A 65 1.24 17.72 9.87
N GLY A 66 1.70 18.20 8.70
CA GLY A 66 2.09 19.59 8.50
C GLY A 66 3.21 20.08 9.43
N GLY A 67 4.01 19.19 10.01
CA GLY A 67 5.28 19.57 10.64
C GLY A 67 5.38 19.49 12.16
N PHE A 68 4.49 18.79 12.87
CA PHE A 68 4.74 18.47 14.29
C PHE A 68 4.87 16.97 14.52
N SER A 69 6.11 16.54 14.71
CA SER A 69 6.46 15.25 15.30
C SER A 69 7.06 15.52 16.67
N THR A 70 6.36 15.15 17.74
CA THR A 70 6.97 15.04 19.07
C THR A 70 7.21 13.57 19.34
N SER A 71 8.48 13.16 19.32
CA SER A 71 8.91 11.87 19.86
C SER A 71 9.38 12.09 21.30
N VAL A 72 8.91 11.24 22.21
CA VAL A 72 9.41 11.14 23.59
C VAL A 72 10.17 9.81 23.69
N GLU A 73 11.40 9.83 24.22
CA GLU A 73 12.17 8.63 24.58
C GLU A 73 11.54 7.88 25.77
#